data_AF-A0A7S0ZAT3-F1
#
_entry.id   AF-A0A7S0ZAT3-F1
#
_cell.length_a   1.000
_cell.length_b   1.000
_cell.length_c   1.000
_cell.angle_alpha   90.00
_cell.angle_beta   90.00
_cell.angle_gamma   90.00
#
_symmetry.space_group_name_H-M   'P 1'
#
loop_
_entity.id
_entity.type
_entity.pdbx_description
1 polymer ?
#
loop_
_entity_poly.entity_id
_entity_poly.type
_entity_poly.pdbx_seq_one_letter_code
_entity_poly.pdbx_strand_id
1 'polypeptide(L)'
;DGRAQFKPQNLEKIWVQMDAANVQGFDLIEALRGPERSNLRFIRQWTGCIIELRGVGTHPLAKDALYFGIRVREDVHPDLINRARELIHDLINTIRPTYERHLAYNMSLYNPMSSFIPVFTPGMYPPQVPPPQHIQFVDTSNTLQNPPQPTPPPPPPPPQMPPPPPPPAPP
;
A
#
# COMPACT_ATOMS: atom_id res chain seq x y z
N ASP A 1 32.96 22.37 16.71
CA ASP A 1 32.04 21.62 15.85
C ASP A 1 30.59 21.93 16.26
N GLY A 2 30.07 23.06 15.77
CA GLY A 2 28.77 23.59 16.17
C GLY A 2 27.63 22.93 15.41
N ARG A 3 27.18 21.76 15.87
CA ARG A 3 25.93 21.16 15.38
C ARG A 3 24.76 21.99 15.90
N ALA A 4 24.27 22.91 15.06
CA ALA A 4 23.00 23.58 15.29
C ALA A 4 21.97 22.51 15.66
N GLN A 5 21.47 22.57 16.90
CA GLN A 5 20.30 21.79 17.32
C GLN A 5 19.12 22.33 16.50
N PHE A 6 18.87 21.71 15.35
CA PHE A 6 17.65 21.92 14.59
C PHE A 6 16.47 21.55 15.50
N LYS A 7 15.74 22.56 15.99
CA LYS A 7 14.44 22.37 16.62
C LYS A 7 13.41 22.28 15.50
N PRO A 8 12.89 21.09 15.15
CA PRO A 8 11.78 21.00 14.21
C PRO A 8 10.58 21.77 14.79
N GLN A 9 10.13 22.82 14.10
CA GLN A 9 9.08 23.71 14.62
C GLN A 9 7.67 23.08 14.56
N ASN A 10 7.44 22.11 13.66
CA ASN A 10 6.18 21.39 13.56
C ASN A 10 6.43 19.90 13.33
N LEU A 11 5.91 19.06 14.23
CA LEU A 11 5.84 17.60 14.07
C LEU A 11 4.40 17.23 13.83
N GLU A 12 4.03 17.07 12.56
CA GLU A 12 2.72 16.53 12.22
C GLU A 12 2.74 15.01 12.33
N LYS A 13 1.71 14.43 12.94
CA LYS A 13 1.58 12.98 13.11
C LYS A 13 0.43 12.45 12.25
N ILE A 14 0.74 11.47 11.40
CA ILE A 14 -0.27 10.74 10.61
C ILE A 14 -0.32 9.31 11.13
N TRP A 15 -1.44 8.95 11.76
CA TRP A 15 -1.64 7.63 12.35
C TRP A 15 -1.95 6.58 11.29
N VAL A 16 -1.30 5.42 11.40
CA VAL A 16 -1.41 4.35 10.40
C VAL A 16 -2.67 3.49 10.59
N GLN A 17 -3.21 3.43 11.81
CA GLN A 17 -4.39 2.63 12.18
C GLN A 17 -4.28 1.14 11.77
N MET A 18 -3.07 0.60 11.72
CA MET A 18 -2.77 -0.83 11.52
C MET A 18 -1.84 -1.28 12.64
N ASP A 19 -2.01 -2.51 13.11
CA ASP A 19 -1.27 -3.04 14.24
C ASP A 19 -0.07 -3.86 13.76
N ALA A 20 1.13 -3.41 14.07
CA ALA A 20 2.36 -4.07 13.69
C ALA A 20 2.62 -5.38 14.47
N ALA A 21 1.97 -5.59 15.61
CA ALA A 21 2.23 -6.75 16.47
C ALA A 21 1.41 -7.99 16.09
N ASN A 22 0.33 -7.83 15.33
CA ASN A 22 -0.74 -8.83 15.25
C ASN A 22 -0.80 -9.63 13.93
N VAL A 23 0.15 -9.44 13.01
CA VAL A 23 0.14 -10.13 11.70
C VAL A 23 1.42 -10.94 11.48
N GLN A 24 1.34 -12.25 11.72
CA GLN A 24 2.40 -13.18 11.33
C GLN A 24 2.60 -13.20 9.81
N GLY A 25 3.87 -13.31 9.40
CA GLY A 25 4.25 -13.40 7.98
C GLY A 25 4.19 -12.09 7.20
N PHE A 26 3.85 -10.97 7.85
CA PHE A 26 3.79 -9.66 7.20
C PHE A 26 4.48 -8.60 8.06
N ASP A 27 5.65 -8.13 7.62
CA ASP A 27 6.35 -7.02 8.28
C ASP A 27 5.76 -5.68 7.81
N LEU A 28 4.79 -5.17 8.59
CA LEU A 28 4.15 -3.89 8.32
C LEU A 28 5.15 -2.72 8.31
N ILE A 29 6.19 -2.78 9.14
CA ILE A 29 7.16 -1.68 9.27
C ILE A 29 8.07 -1.62 8.05
N GLU A 30 8.56 -2.77 7.60
CA GLU A 30 9.37 -2.85 6.39
C GLU A 30 8.52 -2.52 5.15
N ALA A 31 7.25 -2.96 5.09
CA ALA A 31 6.34 -2.59 4.01
C ALA A 31 6.13 -1.06 3.93
N LEU A 32 5.94 -0.39 5.08
CA LEU A 32 5.78 1.06 5.14
C LEU A 32 7.06 1.82 4.83
N ARG A 33 8.22 1.36 5.31
CA ARG A 33 9.51 2.01 5.03
C ARG A 33 9.95 1.77 3.59
N GLY A 34 9.62 0.62 3.04
CA GLY A 34 10.22 0.07 1.84
C GLY A 34 11.67 -0.37 2.06
N PRO A 35 12.22 -1.19 1.15
CA PRO A 35 13.60 -1.65 1.22
C PRO A 35 14.54 -0.46 1.33
N GLU A 36 15.47 -0.53 2.30
CA GLU A 36 16.42 0.56 2.60
C GLU A 36 15.77 1.93 2.88
N ARG A 37 14.50 1.94 3.30
CA ARG A 37 13.68 3.14 3.50
C ARG A 37 13.31 3.87 2.19
N SER A 38 13.20 3.15 1.08
CA SER A 38 12.90 3.72 -0.25
C SER A 38 11.66 4.61 -0.26
N ASN A 39 10.56 4.19 0.38
CA ASN A 39 9.30 4.95 0.39
C ASN A 39 9.48 6.29 1.14
N LEU A 40 10.18 6.26 2.28
CA LEU A 40 10.48 7.48 3.05
C LEU A 40 11.43 8.41 2.28
N ARG A 41 12.43 7.85 1.57
CA ARG A 41 13.34 8.62 0.73
C ARG A 41 12.61 9.26 -0.44
N PHE A 42 11.69 8.53 -1.08
CA PHE A 42 10.86 9.02 -2.17
C PHE A 42 10.04 10.24 -1.71
N ILE A 43 9.27 10.10 -0.62
CA ILE A 43 8.44 11.21 -0.12
C ILE A 43 9.32 12.42 0.24
N ARG A 44 10.47 12.19 0.88
CA ARG A 44 11.43 13.25 1.20
C ARG A 44 11.99 13.95 -0.05
N GLN A 45 12.35 13.20 -1.08
CA GLN A 45 12.91 13.77 -2.31
C GLN A 45 11.89 14.63 -3.06
N TRP A 46 10.62 14.23 -3.03
CA TRP A 46 9.53 14.93 -3.72
C TRP A 46 8.99 16.14 -2.96
N THR A 47 9.06 16.14 -1.63
CA THR A 47 8.41 17.16 -0.80
C THR A 47 9.38 18.01 0.02
N GLY A 48 10.66 17.62 0.10
CA GLY A 48 11.65 18.22 1.00
C GLY A 48 11.41 17.92 2.48
N CYS A 49 10.28 17.31 2.85
CA CYS A 49 9.92 17.00 4.22
C CYS A 49 10.71 15.80 4.76
N ILE A 50 11.14 15.86 6.01
CA ILE A 50 11.80 14.73 6.68
C ILE A 50 10.70 13.84 7.28
N ILE A 51 10.53 12.65 6.73
CA ILE A 51 9.52 11.68 7.18
C ILE A 51 10.17 10.61 8.05
N GLU A 52 9.62 10.38 9.24
CA GLU A 52 10.08 9.36 10.18
C GLU A 52 8.92 8.45 10.59
N LEU A 53 9.07 7.13 10.43
CA LEU A 53 8.12 6.16 10.97
C LEU A 53 8.44 5.86 12.43
N ARG A 54 7.48 6.10 13.33
CA ARG A 54 7.58 6.00 14.79
C ARG A 54 6.41 5.21 15.37
N GLY A 55 6.54 4.80 16.63
CA GLY A 55 5.51 4.06 17.36
C GLY A 55 5.86 2.59 17.56
N VAL A 56 4.93 1.83 18.13
CA VAL A 56 5.09 0.41 18.49
C VAL A 56 5.65 -0.38 17.30
N GLY A 57 6.64 -1.23 17.58
CA GLY A 57 7.37 -2.04 16.61
C GLY A 57 8.56 -1.33 15.95
N THR A 58 8.58 0.02 15.88
CA THR A 58 9.73 0.74 15.27
C THR A 58 10.93 0.88 16.20
N HIS A 59 10.70 0.82 17.52
CA HIS A 59 11.70 0.91 18.58
C HIS A 59 11.18 0.18 19.83
N PRO A 60 12.01 -0.55 20.60
CA PRO A 60 11.56 -1.34 21.75
C PRO A 60 10.92 -0.53 22.88
N LEU A 61 11.24 0.77 22.98
CA LEU A 61 10.68 1.69 23.99
C LEU A 61 9.45 2.47 23.51
N ALA A 62 8.99 2.26 22.28
CA ALA A 62 7.87 3.03 21.73
C ALA A 62 6.55 2.57 22.37
N LYS A 63 5.80 3.53 22.94
CA LYS A 63 4.48 3.29 23.56
C LYS A 63 3.32 3.76 22.70
N ASP A 64 3.56 4.74 21.83
CA ASP A 64 2.55 5.28 20.92
C ASP A 64 2.23 4.28 19.81
N ALA A 65 0.98 4.26 19.33
CA ALA A 65 0.60 3.52 18.14
C ALA A 65 1.45 3.94 16.92
N LEU A 66 1.46 3.13 15.86
CA LEU A 66 2.28 3.41 14.67
C LEU A 66 1.82 4.69 13.95
N TYR A 67 2.76 5.63 13.72
CA TYR A 67 2.51 6.88 13.01
C TYR A 67 3.72 7.34 12.17
N PHE A 68 3.44 8.09 11.11
CA PHE A 68 4.45 8.88 10.40
C PHE A 68 4.55 10.26 11.04
N GLY A 69 5.77 10.65 11.42
CA GLY A 69 6.09 12.01 11.81
C GLY A 69 6.65 12.79 10.62
N ILE A 70 5.98 13.88 10.25
CA ILE A 70 6.48 14.84 9.26
C ILE A 70 7.23 15.93 10.01
N ARG A 71 8.53 16.07 9.71
CA ARG A 71 9.38 17.15 10.19
C ARG A 71 9.68 18.09 9.04
N VAL A 72 9.44 19.37 9.28
CA VAL A 72 9.53 20.42 8.27
C VAL A 72 10.72 21.34 8.58
N ARG A 73 11.44 21.77 7.55
CA ARG A 73 12.46 22.83 7.67
C ARG A 73 11.80 24.20 7.45
N GLU A 74 12.37 25.27 7.99
CA GLU A 74 11.77 26.62 7.97
C GLU A 74 11.46 27.14 6.54
N ASP A 75 12.10 26.58 5.52
CA ASP A 75 12.03 26.97 4.11
C ASP A 75 11.00 26.17 3.27
N VAL A 76 10.27 25.22 3.85
CA VAL A 76 9.37 24.35 3.08
C VAL A 76 7.97 24.99 2.94
N HIS A 77 7.49 25.09 1.70
CA HIS A 77 6.16 25.61 1.38
C HIS A 77 5.04 24.73 1.99
N PRO A 78 3.95 25.30 2.54
CA PRO A 78 2.85 24.53 3.14
C PRO A 78 2.20 23.53 2.19
N ASP A 79 2.15 23.81 0.88
CA ASP A 79 1.62 22.88 -0.12
C ASP A 79 2.45 21.58 -0.21
N LEU A 80 3.76 21.65 0.02
CA LEU A 80 4.61 20.47 0.04
C LEU A 80 4.39 19.62 1.30
N ILE A 81 3.98 20.24 2.41
CA ILE A 81 3.57 19.53 3.63
C ILE A 81 2.26 18.78 3.37
N ASN A 82 1.27 19.45 2.76
CA ASN A 82 0.01 18.81 2.36
C ASN A 82 0.26 17.68 1.36
N ARG A 83 1.17 17.88 0.41
CA ARG A 83 1.56 16.84 -0.54
C ARG A 83 2.24 15.65 0.13
N ALA A 84 3.09 15.89 1.12
CA ALA A 84 3.69 14.82 1.92
C ALA A 84 2.63 14.02 2.68
N ARG A 85 1.63 14.70 3.24
CA ARG A 85 0.47 14.07 3.90
C ARG A 85 -0.28 13.17 2.93
N GLU A 86 -0.62 13.66 1.75
CA GLU A 86 -1.29 12.88 0.70
C GLU A 86 -0.50 11.62 0.33
N LEU A 87 0.80 11.77 0.05
CA LEU A 87 1.65 10.63 -0.31
C LEU A 87 1.76 9.59 0.82
N ILE A 88 1.75 10.02 2.07
CA ILE A 88 1.73 9.11 3.23
C ILE A 88 0.39 8.36 3.29
N HIS A 89 -0.74 9.04 3.08
CA HIS A 89 -2.04 8.38 3.02
C HIS A 89 -2.15 7.38 1.86
N ASP A 90 -1.66 7.75 0.68
CA ASP A 90 -1.64 6.87 -0.49
C ASP A 90 -0.79 5.62 -0.23
N LEU A 91 0.37 5.78 0.42
CA LEU A 91 1.22 4.67 0.83
C LEU A 91 0.50 3.73 1.81
N ILE A 92 -0.15 4.28 2.83
CA ILE A 92 -0.94 3.51 3.80
C ILE A 92 -2.05 2.74 3.07
N ASN A 93 -2.77 3.40 2.17
CA ASN A 93 -3.87 2.80 1.41
C ASN A 93 -3.39 1.74 0.42
N THR A 94 -2.17 1.87 -0.10
CA THR A 94 -1.56 0.86 -0.99
C THR A 94 -1.20 -0.42 -0.22
N ILE A 95 -0.74 -0.28 1.02
CA ILE A 95 -0.30 -1.42 1.85
C ILE A 95 -1.48 -2.10 2.54
N ARG A 96 -2.52 -1.34 2.89
CA ARG A 96 -3.67 -1.80 3.68
C ARG A 96 -4.35 -3.07 3.14
N PRO A 97 -4.66 -3.22 1.84
CA PRO A 97 -5.30 -4.44 1.32
C PRO A 97 -4.45 -5.70 1.54
N THR A 98 -3.12 -5.58 1.41
CA THR A 98 -2.19 -6.68 1.66
C THR A 98 -2.16 -7.03 3.14
N TYR A 99 -2.06 -6.02 4.02
CA TYR A 99 -2.14 -6.21 5.47
C TYR A 99 -3.44 -6.90 5.88
N GLU A 100 -4.60 -6.43 5.39
CA GLU A 100 -5.92 -7.00 5.72
C GLU A 100 -6.04 -8.45 5.26
N ARG A 101 -5.48 -8.80 4.08
CA ARG A 101 -5.43 -10.19 3.61
C ARG A 101 -4.65 -11.09 4.56
N HIS A 102 -3.48 -10.66 5.01
CA HIS A 102 -2.68 -11.43 5.96
C HIS A 102 -3.34 -11.52 7.34
N LEU A 103 -3.98 -10.44 7.79
CA LEU A 103 -4.75 -10.43 9.04
C LEU A 103 -5.92 -11.43 8.98
N ALA A 104 -6.67 -11.44 7.87
CA ALA A 104 -7.77 -12.38 7.65
C ALA A 104 -7.28 -13.84 7.60
N TYR A 105 -6.17 -14.09 6.92
CA TYR A 105 -5.54 -15.41 6.88
C TYR A 105 -5.15 -15.89 8.28
N ASN A 106 -4.47 -15.05 9.06
CA ASN A 106 -4.09 -15.39 10.43
C ASN A 106 -5.31 -15.65 11.32
N MET A 107 -6.36 -14.82 11.22
CA MET A 107 -7.62 -15.05 11.94
C MET A 107 -8.27 -16.39 11.56
N SER A 108 -8.22 -16.78 10.28
CA SER A 108 -8.77 -18.06 9.82
C SER A 108 -8.00 -19.28 10.35
N LEU A 109 -6.69 -19.13 10.60
CA LEU A 109 -5.87 -20.20 11.18
C LEU A 109 -6.14 -20.42 12.67
N TYR A 110 -6.47 -19.36 13.41
CA TYR A 110 -6.74 -19.44 14.86
C TYR A 110 -8.20 -19.75 15.20
N ASN A 111 -9.12 -19.70 14.23
CA ASN A 111 -10.52 -20.07 14.44
C ASN A 111 -11.03 -21.07 13.38
N PRO A 112 -10.61 -22.34 13.43
CA PRO A 112 -11.15 -23.38 12.54
C PRO A 112 -12.63 -23.73 12.85
N MET A 113 -13.28 -23.07 13.82
CA MET A 113 -14.61 -23.40 14.37
C MET A 113 -15.61 -22.24 14.29
N SER A 114 -15.69 -21.56 13.14
CA SER A 114 -16.83 -20.68 12.83
C SER A 114 -17.47 -21.02 11.49
N SER A 115 -17.69 -22.31 11.26
CA SER A 115 -18.79 -22.76 10.40
C SER A 115 -20.07 -22.81 11.24
N PHE A 116 -20.88 -21.76 11.12
CA PHE A 116 -22.35 -21.73 11.24
C PHE A 116 -22.99 -22.91 12.03
N ILE A 117 -23.35 -22.69 13.30
CA ILE A 117 -24.37 -23.51 13.97
C ILE A 117 -25.68 -22.72 13.96
N PRO A 118 -26.59 -22.93 12.99
CA PRO A 118 -27.99 -22.59 13.21
C PRO A 118 -28.57 -23.61 14.19
N VAL A 119 -29.09 -23.10 15.30
CA VAL A 119 -29.92 -23.82 16.27
C VAL A 119 -31.01 -24.60 15.51
N PHE A 120 -30.94 -25.93 15.54
CA PHE A 120 -31.98 -26.81 15.00
C PHE A 120 -32.98 -27.17 16.10
N THR A 121 -34.19 -26.64 15.94
CA THR A 121 -35.42 -27.02 16.61
C THR A 121 -35.70 -28.52 16.44
N PRO A 122 -36.25 -29.24 17.44
CA PRO A 122 -36.33 -30.71 17.41
C PRO A 122 -37.46 -31.17 16.49
N GLY A 123 -37.13 -31.98 15.48
CA GLY A 123 -38.13 -32.60 14.61
C GLY A 123 -37.57 -33.22 13.33
N MET A 124 -36.90 -34.37 13.47
CA MET A 124 -36.79 -35.43 12.46
C MET A 124 -36.11 -35.10 11.12
N TYR A 125 -34.81 -35.39 11.06
CA TYR A 125 -34.08 -36.31 10.17
C TYR A 125 -32.60 -35.92 10.23
N PRO A 126 -31.64 -36.84 10.39
CA PRO A 126 -30.23 -36.47 10.31
C PRO A 126 -30.01 -35.88 8.91
N PRO A 127 -29.50 -34.64 8.77
CA PRO A 127 -29.12 -34.14 7.46
C PRO A 127 -28.05 -35.11 6.95
N GLN A 128 -28.32 -35.77 5.82
CA GLN A 128 -27.33 -36.55 5.10
C GLN A 128 -26.07 -35.69 5.02
N VAL A 129 -25.01 -36.15 5.68
CA VAL A 129 -23.68 -35.56 5.55
C VAL A 129 -23.41 -35.53 4.05
N PRO A 130 -23.30 -34.35 3.42
CA PRO A 130 -22.85 -34.31 2.05
C PRO A 130 -21.51 -35.05 2.04
N PRO A 131 -21.26 -35.97 1.08
CA PRO A 131 -19.96 -36.62 0.99
C PRO A 131 -18.90 -35.52 1.08
N PRO A 132 -17.78 -35.77 1.79
CA PRO A 132 -16.73 -34.77 1.96
C PRO A 132 -16.46 -34.24 0.57
N GLN A 133 -16.84 -32.97 0.33
CA GLN A 133 -16.53 -32.30 -0.91
C GLN A 133 -15.03 -32.40 -0.96
N HIS A 134 -14.54 -33.28 -1.82
CA HIS A 134 -13.14 -33.41 -2.11
C HIS A 134 -12.73 -31.97 -2.37
N ILE A 135 -11.95 -31.38 -1.47
CA ILE A 135 -11.33 -30.10 -1.73
C ILE A 135 -10.51 -30.45 -2.95
N GLN A 136 -11.05 -30.11 -4.12
CA GLN A 136 -10.27 -30.02 -5.29
C GLN A 136 -9.29 -28.92 -4.90
N PHE A 137 -8.11 -29.34 -4.47
CA PHE A 137 -6.91 -28.72 -4.96
C PHE A 137 -7.12 -28.64 -6.46
N VAL A 138 -7.71 -27.53 -6.89
CA VAL A 138 -7.44 -27.01 -8.21
C VAL A 138 -5.94 -26.81 -8.16
N ASP A 139 -5.25 -27.81 -8.67
CA ASP A 139 -3.94 -27.63 -9.24
C ASP A 139 -4.14 -26.51 -10.25
N THR A 140 -3.89 -25.28 -9.80
CA THR A 140 -3.84 -24.11 -10.67
C THR A 140 -2.47 -24.01 -11.31
N SER A 141 -1.85 -25.16 -11.63
CA SER A 141 -1.03 -25.24 -12.83
C SER A 141 -1.99 -25.24 -14.03
N ASN A 142 -2.19 -24.05 -14.63
CA ASN A 142 -2.89 -23.75 -15.90
C ASN A 142 -4.25 -23.02 -15.88
N THR A 143 -4.41 -21.98 -15.07
CA THR A 143 -5.17 -20.81 -15.52
C THR A 143 -4.49 -19.53 -15.07
N LEU A 144 -3.39 -19.19 -15.76
CA LEU A 144 -3.00 -17.80 -15.97
C LEU A 144 -4.14 -17.13 -16.75
N GLN A 145 -5.18 -16.67 -16.04
CA GLN A 145 -6.01 -15.59 -16.56
C GLN A 145 -5.09 -14.38 -16.65
N ASN A 146 -4.48 -14.24 -17.83
CA ASN A 146 -3.81 -13.03 -18.25
C ASN A 146 -4.79 -11.88 -17.95
N PRO A 147 -4.40 -10.86 -17.16
CA PRO A 147 -5.23 -9.67 -17.04
C PRO A 147 -5.58 -9.17 -18.44
N PRO A 148 -6.77 -8.58 -18.69
CA PRO A 148 -7.08 -8.00 -19.99
C PRO A 148 -5.95 -7.05 -20.33
N GLN A 149 -5.17 -7.44 -21.34
CA GLN A 149 -3.97 -6.74 -21.73
C GLN A 149 -4.42 -5.32 -22.08
N PRO A 150 -3.86 -4.26 -21.45
CA PRO A 150 -4.19 -2.90 -21.87
C PRO A 150 -3.89 -2.82 -23.36
N THR A 151 -4.92 -2.54 -24.15
CA THR A 151 -4.78 -2.33 -25.60
C THR A 151 -3.67 -1.31 -25.79
N PRO A 152 -2.66 -1.61 -26.62
CA PRO A 152 -1.61 -0.64 -26.89
C PRO A 152 -2.26 0.64 -27.42
N PRO A 153 -1.76 1.82 -27.01
CA PRO A 153 -2.24 3.08 -27.56
C PRO A 153 -2.11 3.04 -29.10
N PRO A 154 -3.05 3.64 -29.85
CA PRO A 154 -2.94 3.73 -31.28
C PRO A 154 -1.60 4.40 -31.66
N PRO A 155 -0.97 3.97 -32.75
CA PRO A 155 0.29 4.58 -33.19
C PRO A 155 0.07 6.09 -33.41
N PRO A 156 1.08 6.92 -33.07
CA PRO A 156 1.02 8.33 -33.40
C PRO A 156 0.81 8.50 -34.91
N PRO A 157 0.05 9.52 -35.34
CA PRO A 157 -0.10 9.81 -36.75
C PRO A 157 1.29 10.00 -37.39
N PRO A 158 1.47 9.54 -38.64
CA PRO A 158 2.74 9.72 -39.33
C PRO A 158 3.08 11.21 -39.38
N PRO A 159 4.37 11.56 -39.32
CA PRO A 159 4.82 12.93 -39.53
C PRO A 159 4.22 13.43 -40.86
N GLN A 160 3.38 14.47 -40.78
CA GLN A 160 2.97 15.17 -41.98
C GLN A 160 4.25 15.75 -42.57
N MET A 161 4.64 15.28 -43.76
CA MET A 161 5.73 15.91 -44.47
C MET A 161 5.37 17.38 -44.64
N PRO A 162 6.30 18.31 -44.37
CA PRO A 162 6.06 19.70 -44.71
C PRO A 162 5.73 19.79 -46.21
N PRO A 163 4.78 20.65 -46.59
CA PRO A 163 4.47 20.86 -47.99
C PRO A 163 5.75 21.25 -48.75
N PRO A 164 5.91 20.80 -50.01
CA PRO A 164 7.07 21.15 -50.81
C PRO A 164 7.17 22.68 -50.91
N PRO A 165 8.40 23.24 -50.89
CA PRO A 165 8.58 24.67 -51.09
C PRO A 165 7.98 25.10 -52.43
N PRO A 166 7.40 26.31 -52.51
CA PRO A 166 6.88 26.83 -53.75
C PRO A 166 8.00 26.89 -54.81
N PRO A 167 7.68 26.63 -56.09
CA PRO A 167 8.67 26.75 -57.14
C PRO A 167 9.23 28.18 -57.18
N PRO A 168 10.54 28.34 -57.49
CA PRO A 168 11.12 29.67 -57.63
C PRO A 168 10.38 30.44 -58.73
N ALA A 169 10.07 31.70 -58.44
CA ALA A 169 9.43 32.59 -59.39
C ALA A 169 10.31 32.75 -60.65
N PRO A 170 9.73 32.72 -61.86
CA PRO A 170 10.48 32.92 -63.08
C PRO A 170 11.04 34.35 -63.16
N PRO A 171 12.23 34.52 -63.77
CA PRO A 171 12.90 35.81 -63.93
C PRO A 171 12.15 36.79 -64.84
#